data_AF-A0A447TVC8-F1
#
_entry.id   AF-A0A447TVC8-F1
#
_cell.length_a   1.000
_cell.length_b   1.000
_cell.length_c   1.000
_cell.angle_alpha   90.00
_cell.angle_beta   90.00
_cell.angle_gamma   90.00
#
_symmetry.space_group_name_H-M   'P 1'
#
loop_
_entity.id
_entity.type
_entity.pdbx_description
1 polymer ?
#
loop_
_entity_poly.entity_id
_entity_poly.type
_entity_poly.pdbx_seq_one_letter_code
_entity_poly.pdbx_strand_id
1 'polypeptide(L)'
;MRVWRRNWAQKASLGDLTHVDPEKLVALRPQVVFVTNYAPQEMIDKISRLGIPVVAISLRHDIAGEQAKMNPTLADEEQAYNRGLREGITLIGDIVNKPQEAKALIEAMDKGRKMVSDRLQSVPENERVRALYGESGTDHLRFR
;
A
#
# COMPACT_ATOMS: atom_id res chain seq x y z
N MET A 1 -11.83 14.23 -22.20
CA MET A 1 -11.14 13.52 -21.10
C MET A 1 -10.80 12.12 -21.58
N ARG A 2 -9.52 11.83 -21.86
CA ARG A 2 -9.12 10.63 -22.60
C ARG A 2 -9.08 9.43 -21.65
N VAL A 3 -9.85 8.40 -21.98
CA VAL A 3 -10.14 7.22 -21.16
C VAL A 3 -8.91 6.31 -21.11
N TRP A 4 -8.27 6.17 -19.94
CA TRP A 4 -7.29 5.10 -19.67
C TRP A 4 -8.01 3.79 -19.35
N ARG A 5 -8.71 3.18 -20.31
CA ARG A 5 -9.12 1.77 -20.20
C ARG A 5 -7.94 0.90 -20.57
N ARG A 6 -6.95 0.76 -19.67
CA ARG A 6 -6.05 -0.39 -19.73
C ARG A 6 -6.86 -1.62 -19.30
N ASN A 7 -6.87 -2.66 -20.13
CA ASN A 7 -7.54 -3.91 -19.80
C ASN A 7 -6.69 -4.67 -18.76
N TRP A 8 -6.98 -4.46 -17.48
CA TRP A 8 -6.26 -5.09 -16.37
C TRP A 8 -6.37 -6.62 -16.40
N ALA A 9 -7.44 -7.18 -17.00
CA ALA A 9 -7.67 -8.62 -17.10
C ALA A 9 -6.68 -9.35 -18.01
N GLN A 10 -5.91 -8.64 -18.84
CA GLN A 10 -4.94 -9.23 -19.77
C GLN A 10 -3.49 -9.13 -19.29
N LYS A 11 -3.24 -8.59 -18.09
CA LYS A 11 -1.88 -8.54 -17.54
C LYS A 11 -1.41 -9.94 -17.13
N ALA A 12 -0.14 -10.24 -17.42
CA ALA A 12 0.47 -11.48 -16.98
C ALA A 12 0.44 -11.59 -15.46
N SER A 13 0.06 -12.76 -14.94
CA SER A 13 0.25 -13.09 -13.53
C SER A 13 1.71 -13.47 -13.32
N LEU A 14 2.44 -12.62 -12.59
CA LEU A 14 3.88 -12.75 -12.34
C LEU A 14 4.17 -13.30 -10.95
N GLY A 15 3.16 -13.38 -10.08
CA GLY A 15 3.33 -13.66 -8.67
C GLY A 15 2.23 -13.03 -7.82
N ASP A 16 2.49 -12.96 -6.53
CA ASP A 16 1.64 -12.37 -5.51
C ASP A 16 2.47 -11.50 -4.53
N LEU A 17 1.95 -11.24 -3.34
CA LEU A 17 2.60 -10.42 -2.32
C LEU A 17 3.86 -11.06 -1.72
N THR A 18 4.02 -12.37 -1.88
CA THR A 18 5.04 -13.21 -1.22
C THR A 18 5.88 -14.05 -2.18
N HIS A 19 5.42 -14.23 -3.43
CA HIS A 19 6.10 -15.02 -4.43
C HIS A 19 6.21 -14.32 -5.78
N VAL A 20 7.26 -14.64 -6.55
CA VAL A 20 7.44 -14.18 -7.93
C VAL A 20 8.00 -15.29 -8.81
N ASP A 21 7.48 -15.36 -10.03
CA ASP A 21 7.99 -16.18 -11.12
C ASP A 21 9.14 -15.41 -11.83
N PRO A 22 10.41 -15.81 -11.64
CA PRO A 22 11.55 -15.06 -12.15
C PRO A 22 11.65 -15.10 -13.67
N GLU A 23 11.25 -16.20 -14.31
CA GLU A 23 11.36 -16.36 -15.76
C GLU A 23 10.37 -15.44 -16.47
N LYS A 24 9.12 -15.44 -15.99
CA LYS A 24 8.10 -14.51 -16.50
C LYS A 24 8.45 -13.06 -16.21
N LEU A 25 9.05 -12.78 -15.06
CA LEU A 25 9.48 -11.43 -14.70
C LEU A 25 10.56 -10.92 -15.66
N VAL A 26 11.63 -11.69 -15.88
CA VAL A 26 12.75 -11.29 -16.76
C VAL A 26 12.28 -11.11 -18.21
N ALA A 27 11.34 -11.95 -18.67
CA ALA A 27 10.77 -11.84 -20.02
C ALA A 27 10.13 -10.47 -20.30
N LEU A 28 9.62 -9.78 -19.26
CA LEU A 28 9.04 -8.44 -19.39
C LEU A 28 10.08 -7.32 -19.43
N ARG A 29 11.34 -7.59 -19.07
CA ARG A 29 12.43 -6.61 -18.96
C ARG A 29 12.01 -5.37 -18.14
N PRO A 30 11.54 -5.55 -16.89
CA PRO A 30 11.11 -4.43 -16.06
C PRO A 30 12.30 -3.55 -15.66
N GLN A 31 12.05 -2.25 -15.51
CA GLN A 31 13.02 -1.29 -15.01
C GLN A 31 13.03 -1.22 -13.47
N VAL A 32 11.92 -1.59 -12.84
CA VAL A 32 11.73 -1.59 -11.39
C VAL A 32 10.60 -2.55 -11.03
N VAL A 33 10.69 -3.18 -9.86
CA VAL A 33 9.61 -3.96 -9.27
C VAL A 33 9.21 -3.35 -7.92
N PHE A 34 7.93 -3.03 -7.79
CA PHE A 34 7.35 -2.66 -6.50
C PHE A 34 6.89 -3.91 -5.76
N VAL A 35 7.25 -4.00 -4.48
CA VAL A 35 6.81 -5.08 -3.58
C VAL A 35 6.19 -4.49 -2.32
N THR A 36 5.41 -5.30 -1.60
CA THR A 36 4.95 -4.90 -0.27
C THR A 36 6.12 -4.87 0.72
N ASN A 37 6.04 -4.04 1.76
CA ASN A 37 7.09 -3.86 2.76
C ASN A 37 7.46 -5.15 3.52
N TYR A 38 6.53 -6.10 3.61
CA TYR A 38 6.75 -7.40 4.27
C TYR A 38 7.03 -8.53 3.27
N ALA A 39 7.37 -8.21 2.01
CA ALA A 39 7.78 -9.21 1.05
C ALA A 39 8.96 -10.01 1.62
N PRO A 40 8.97 -11.35 1.48
CA PRO A 40 10.06 -12.17 1.99
C PRO A 40 11.41 -11.71 1.44
N GLN A 41 12.43 -11.65 2.30
CA GLN A 41 13.76 -11.20 1.87
C GLN A 41 14.32 -12.07 0.72
N GLU A 42 14.03 -13.38 0.73
CA GLU A 42 14.40 -14.28 -0.35
C GLU A 42 13.81 -13.85 -1.70
N MET A 43 12.56 -13.38 -1.73
CA MET A 43 11.93 -12.86 -2.95
C MET A 43 12.63 -11.59 -3.43
N ILE A 44 12.95 -10.66 -2.52
CA ILE A 44 13.67 -9.42 -2.83
C ILE A 44 15.06 -9.73 -3.38
N ASP A 45 15.79 -10.64 -2.74
CA ASP A 45 17.13 -11.08 -3.15
C ASP A 45 17.10 -11.73 -4.54
N LYS A 46 16.09 -12.57 -4.79
CA LYS A 46 15.90 -13.23 -6.09
C LYS A 46 15.70 -12.22 -7.21
N ILE A 47 14.88 -11.20 -7.01
CA ILE A 47 14.67 -10.13 -8.00
C ILE A 47 15.96 -9.31 -8.17
N SER A 48 16.61 -8.94 -7.07
CA SER A 48 17.83 -8.11 -7.08
C SER A 48 18.99 -8.79 -7.81
N ARG A 49 19.16 -10.11 -7.66
CA ARG A 49 20.17 -10.91 -8.39
C ARG A 49 20.00 -10.91 -9.91
N LEU A 50 18.79 -10.60 -10.39
CA LEU A 50 18.51 -10.44 -11.82
C LEU A 50 18.93 -9.06 -12.36
N GLY A 51 19.50 -8.20 -11.49
CA GLY A 51 19.87 -6.83 -11.82
C GLY A 51 18.69 -5.88 -11.90
N ILE A 52 17.53 -6.27 -11.35
CA ILE A 52 16.30 -5.47 -11.38
C ILE A 52 16.15 -4.74 -10.04
N PRO A 53 16.06 -3.40 -10.02
CA PRO A 53 15.79 -2.64 -8.81
C PRO A 53 14.45 -3.02 -8.16
N VAL A 54 14.46 -3.17 -6.83
CA VAL A 54 13.27 -3.45 -6.02
C VAL A 54 12.95 -2.27 -5.12
N VAL A 55 11.69 -1.88 -5.06
CA VAL A 55 11.20 -0.81 -4.17
C VAL A 55 10.09 -1.36 -3.30
N ALA A 56 10.34 -1.44 -2.00
CA ALA A 56 9.37 -1.88 -1.01
C ALA A 56 8.47 -0.71 -0.59
N ILE A 57 7.15 -0.92 -0.57
CA ILE A 57 6.15 0.10 -0.24
C ILE A 57 5.32 -0.35 0.95
N SER A 58 5.32 0.45 2.02
CA SER A 58 4.55 0.21 3.26
C SER A 58 3.29 1.07 3.38
N LEU A 59 3.27 2.23 2.70
CA LEU A 59 2.26 3.30 2.85
C LEU A 59 2.06 3.79 4.30
N ARG A 60 2.99 3.48 5.19
CA ARG A 60 3.07 4.00 6.56
C ARG A 60 4.45 4.60 6.77
N HIS A 61 4.55 5.60 7.63
CA HIS A 61 5.84 6.14 7.99
C HIS A 61 6.59 5.08 8.79
N ASP A 62 7.81 4.79 8.38
CA ASP A 62 8.60 3.71 8.95
C ASP A 62 9.05 4.04 10.37
N ILE A 63 9.01 3.01 11.23
CA ILE A 63 9.56 3.04 12.58
C ILE A 63 10.66 1.98 12.66
N ALA A 64 11.77 2.33 13.29
CA ALA A 64 12.90 1.42 13.44
C ALA A 64 12.48 0.10 14.10
N GLY A 65 12.74 -1.02 13.42
CA GLY A 65 12.40 -2.37 13.88
C GLY A 65 11.02 -2.88 13.41
N GLU A 66 10.19 -2.01 12.82
CA GLU A 66 8.81 -2.34 12.43
C GLU A 66 8.58 -2.27 10.90
N GLN A 67 9.57 -1.81 10.13
CA GLN A 67 9.42 -1.50 8.69
C GLN A 67 9.01 -2.73 7.85
N ALA A 68 9.61 -3.89 8.13
CA ALA A 68 9.37 -5.12 7.37
C ALA A 68 8.20 -5.96 7.89
N LYS A 69 7.52 -5.54 8.96
CA LYS A 69 6.43 -6.33 9.54
C LYS A 69 5.12 -6.12 8.78
N MET A 70 4.34 -7.19 8.67
CA MET A 70 2.95 -7.11 8.19
C MET A 70 2.06 -6.42 9.23
N ASN A 71 2.23 -6.78 10.50
CA ASN A 71 1.51 -6.21 11.65
C ASN A 71 2.50 -5.46 12.56
N PRO A 72 2.73 -4.16 12.32
CA PRO A 72 3.65 -3.36 13.13
C PRO A 72 3.02 -2.94 14.46
N THR A 73 3.85 -2.63 15.45
CA THR A 73 3.43 -1.89 16.65
C THR A 73 3.75 -0.41 16.47
N LEU A 74 2.74 0.46 16.46
CA LEU A 74 2.89 1.90 16.23
C LEU A 74 2.45 2.69 17.46
N ALA A 75 3.20 3.73 17.82
CA ALA A 75 2.83 4.61 18.93
C ALA A 75 1.69 5.57 18.56
N ASP A 76 1.65 6.02 17.30
CA ASP A 76 0.61 6.88 16.73
C ASP A 76 0.29 6.38 15.32
N GLU A 77 -0.71 5.50 15.23
CA GLU A 77 -1.14 4.92 13.96
C GLU A 77 -1.65 5.99 12.99
N GLU A 78 -2.42 6.96 13.50
CA GLU A 78 -2.99 8.01 12.68
C GLU A 78 -1.87 8.80 12.01
N GLN A 79 -0.89 9.31 12.76
CA GLN A 79 0.23 10.06 12.21
C GLN A 79 1.05 9.21 11.22
N ALA A 80 1.34 7.96 11.59
CA ALA A 80 2.16 7.07 10.76
C ALA A 80 1.54 6.79 9.39
N TYR A 81 0.26 6.41 9.33
CA TYR A 81 -0.42 6.13 8.06
C TYR A 81 -0.64 7.40 7.23
N ASN A 82 -0.98 8.52 7.87
CA ASN A 82 -1.20 9.76 7.15
C ASN A 82 0.07 10.30 6.50
N ARG A 83 1.19 10.26 7.22
CA ARG A 83 2.47 10.68 6.69
C ARG A 83 2.96 9.69 5.62
N GLY A 84 2.95 8.40 5.93
CA GLY A 84 3.43 7.35 5.05
C GLY A 84 2.68 7.26 3.73
N LEU A 85 1.38 7.51 3.72
CA LEU A 85 0.61 7.50 2.49
C LEU A 85 1.02 8.64 1.55
N ARG A 86 1.32 9.83 2.08
CA ARG A 86 1.85 10.95 1.28
C ARG A 86 3.24 10.64 0.74
N GLU A 87 4.11 10.12 1.60
CA GLU A 87 5.48 9.72 1.23
C GLU A 87 5.47 8.64 0.14
N GLY A 88 4.63 7.61 0.30
CA GLY A 88 4.47 6.52 -0.67
C GLY A 88 3.90 6.97 -2.01
N ILE A 89 2.85 7.80 -2.01
CA ILE A 89 2.29 8.37 -3.25
C ILE A 89 3.34 9.23 -3.98
N THR A 90 4.09 10.04 -3.23
CA THR A 90 5.16 10.89 -3.78
C THR A 90 6.26 10.03 -4.41
N LEU A 91 6.77 9.04 -3.66
CA LEU A 91 7.81 8.12 -4.13
C LEU A 91 7.39 7.38 -5.41
N ILE A 92 6.19 6.82 -5.43
CA ILE A 92 5.67 6.13 -6.63
C ILE A 92 5.55 7.12 -7.79
N GLY A 93 5.02 8.32 -7.53
CA GLY A 93 4.91 9.41 -8.50
C GLY A 93 6.25 9.74 -9.13
N ASP A 94 7.30 9.90 -8.33
CA ASP A 94 8.64 10.22 -8.81
C ASP A 94 9.22 9.07 -9.66
N ILE A 95 9.11 7.82 -9.18
CA ILE A 95 9.63 6.65 -9.90
C ILE A 95 8.94 6.44 -11.25
N VAL A 96 7.63 6.65 -11.32
CA VAL A 96 6.87 6.49 -12.58
C VAL A 96 6.80 7.76 -13.43
N ASN A 97 7.54 8.80 -13.06
CA ASN A 97 7.59 10.11 -13.73
C ASN A 97 6.20 10.77 -13.87
N LYS A 98 5.47 10.81 -12.75
CA LYS A 98 4.12 11.33 -12.56
C LYS A 98 3.96 12.20 -11.30
N PRO A 99 4.88 13.15 -11.01
CA PRO A 99 4.83 13.93 -9.77
C PRO A 99 3.60 14.84 -9.67
N GLN A 100 3.08 15.36 -10.79
CA GLN A 100 1.88 16.20 -10.78
C GLN A 100 0.62 15.39 -10.48
N GLU A 101 0.48 14.21 -11.06
CA GLU A 101 -0.62 13.30 -10.76
C GLU A 101 -0.54 12.79 -9.30
N ALA A 102 0.65 12.53 -8.77
CA ALA A 102 0.86 12.19 -7.37
C ALA A 102 0.42 13.33 -6.43
N LYS A 103 0.82 14.57 -6.74
CA LYS A 103 0.39 15.76 -5.99
C LYS A 103 -1.13 15.92 -5.99
N ALA A 104 -1.76 15.81 -7.16
CA ALA A 104 -3.22 15.91 -7.29
C ALA A 104 -3.95 14.80 -6.49
N LEU A 105 -3.39 13.59 -6.44
CA LEU A 105 -3.93 12.49 -5.62
C LEU A 105 -3.83 12.79 -4.12
N ILE A 106 -2.70 13.33 -3.65
CA ILE A 106 -2.52 13.76 -2.26
C ILE A 106 -3.50 14.87 -1.89
N GLU A 107 -3.67 15.88 -2.74
CA GLU A 107 -4.63 16.97 -2.52
C GLU A 107 -6.08 16.45 -2.42
N ALA A 108 -6.47 15.51 -3.28
CA ALA A 108 -7.79 14.90 -3.25
C ALA A 108 -8.02 14.09 -1.95
N MET A 109 -7.01 13.34 -1.52
CA MET A 109 -7.02 12.60 -0.25
C MET A 109 -7.18 13.55 0.94
N ASP A 110 -6.39 14.64 0.99
CA ASP A 110 -6.43 15.62 2.07
C ASP A 110 -7.80 16.30 2.19
N LYS A 111 -8.39 16.64 1.04
CA LYS A 111 -9.75 17.19 0.98
C LYS A 111 -10.79 16.20 1.50
N GLY A 112 -10.70 14.94 1.11
CA GLY A 112 -11.61 13.89 1.56
C GLY A 112 -11.54 13.68 3.07
N ARG A 113 -10.31 13.57 3.61
CA ARG A 113 -10.11 13.41 5.06
C ARG A 113 -10.63 14.61 5.83
N LYS A 114 -10.30 15.83 5.39
CA LYS A 114 -10.81 17.06 6.02
C LYS A 114 -12.34 17.09 6.07
N MET A 115 -13.02 16.75 4.98
CA MET A 115 -14.49 16.74 4.93
C MET A 115 -15.10 15.82 5.99
N VAL A 116 -14.53 14.62 6.18
CA VAL A 116 -15.02 13.66 7.18
C VAL A 116 -14.68 14.12 8.60
N SER A 117 -13.44 14.53 8.84
CA SER A 117 -12.98 15.01 10.15
C SER A 117 -13.77 16.22 10.62
N ASP A 118 -14.00 17.23 9.76
CA ASP A 118 -14.75 18.44 10.11
C ASP A 118 -16.19 18.10 10.57
N ARG A 119 -16.81 17.07 10.00
CA ARG A 119 -18.18 16.64 10.33
C ARG A 119 -18.26 15.80 11.60
N LEU A 120 -17.20 15.05 11.92
CA LEU A 120 -17.21 14.09 13.03
C LEU A 120 -16.45 14.55 14.27
N GLN A 121 -15.67 15.64 14.19
CA GLN A 121 -14.85 16.14 15.29
C GLN A 121 -15.61 16.43 16.59
N SER A 122 -16.91 16.76 16.50
CA SER A 122 -17.75 17.07 17.66
C SER A 122 -18.50 15.86 18.22
N VAL A 123 -18.34 14.67 17.64
CA VAL A 123 -19.00 13.45 18.12
C VAL A 123 -18.29 12.94 19.39
N PRO A 124 -18.96 12.95 20.56
CA PRO A 124 -18.40 12.42 21.79
C PRO A 124 -18.05 10.94 21.67
N GLU A 125 -17.02 10.50 22.41
CA GLU A 125 -16.53 9.11 22.32
C GLU A 125 -17.62 8.07 22.65
N ASN A 126 -18.45 8.35 23.65
CA ASN A 126 -19.56 7.51 24.07
C ASN A 126 -20.74 7.45 23.07
N GLU A 127 -20.75 8.32 22.05
CA GLU A 127 -21.74 8.34 20.98
C GLU A 127 -21.22 7.70 19.68
N ARG A 128 -19.94 7.31 19.63
CA ARG A 128 -19.36 6.68 18.44
C ARG A 128 -19.97 5.30 18.22
N VAL A 129 -20.37 5.04 16.98
CA VAL A 129 -20.92 3.74 16.57
C VAL A 129 -19.83 2.68 16.71
N ARG A 130 -20.10 1.63 17.50
CA ARG A 130 -19.23 0.46 17.59
C ARG A 130 -19.30 -0.33 16.29
N ALA A 131 -18.18 -0.44 15.59
CA ALA A 131 -18.04 -1.22 14.38
C ALA A 131 -17.28 -2.52 14.66
N LEU A 132 -17.75 -3.62 14.08
CA LEU A 132 -17.01 -4.88 14.00
C LEU A 132 -16.72 -5.12 12.52
N TYR A 133 -15.44 -5.28 12.18
CA TYR A 133 -15.01 -5.67 10.84
C TYR A 133 -14.94 -7.20 10.78
N GLY A 134 -15.81 -7.81 9.97
CA GLY A 134 -15.80 -9.23 9.70
C GLY A 134 -15.20 -9.51 8.34
N GLU A 135 -14.07 -10.23 8.30
CA GLU A 135 -13.54 -10.80 7.08
C GLU A 135 -14.03 -12.24 6.96
N SER A 136 -14.69 -12.59 5.84
CA SER A 136 -15.11 -13.96 5.59
C SER A 136 -13.93 -14.80 5.10
N GLY A 137 -13.06 -15.19 6.04
CA GLY A 137 -12.07 -16.25 5.89
C GLY A 137 -12.38 -17.33 6.93
N THR A 138 -12.18 -18.61 6.59
CA THR A 138 -12.59 -19.78 7.38
C THR A 138 -12.11 -19.73 8.83
N ASP A 139 -12.95 -19.23 9.73
CA ASP A 139 -12.86 -19.51 11.15
C ASP A 139 -14.26 -19.64 11.74
N HIS A 140 -14.47 -20.75 12.44
CA HIS A 140 -15.72 -21.11 13.11
C HIS A 140 -15.98 -20.18 14.30
N LEU A 141 -16.43 -18.96 14.04
CA LEU A 141 -16.97 -18.09 15.10
C LEU A 141 -18.35 -18.62 15.52
N ARG A 142 -18.36 -19.55 16.47
CA ARG A 142 -19.54 -19.83 17.30
C ARG A 142 -19.66 -18.70 18.32
N PHE A 143 -20.59 -17.78 18.05
CA PHE A 143 -21.10 -16.90 19.09
C PHE A 143 -21.84 -17.78 20.13
N ARG A 144 -21.41 -17.71 21.40
CA ARG A 144 -22.20 -18.16 22.55
C ARG A 144 -23.04 -17.00 23.05
#